data_AF-A0A356Z9I7-F1
#
_entry.id   AF-A0A356Z9I7-F1
#
_cell.length_a   1.000
_cell.length_b   1.000
_cell.length_c   1.000
_cell.angle_alpha   90.00
_cell.angle_beta   90.00
_cell.angle_gamma   90.00
#
_symmetry.space_group_name_H-M   'P 1'
#
loop_
_entity.id
_entity.type
_entity.pdbx_description
1 polymer ?
#
loop_
_entity_poly.entity_id
_entity_poly.type
_entity_poly.pdbx_seq_one_letter_code
_entity_poly.pdbx_strand_id
1 'polypeptide(L)' 'QGSSIELSCDAPMRQPYCVYMQGGLTYEHYRYTVRELIDTIILKRA' A
#
# COMPACT_ATOMS: atom_id res chain seq x y z
N GLN A 1 -5.57 9.42 -16.25
CA GLN A 1 -5.01 8.18 -15.65
C GLN A 1 -4.82 8.40 -14.16
N GLY A 2 -5.06 7.37 -13.33
CA GLY A 2 -5.21 7.48 -11.88
C GLY A 2 -6.59 6.96 -11.44
N SER A 3 -6.87 5.69 -11.75
CA SER A 3 -8.15 5.09 -11.39
C SER A 3 -8.07 4.54 -9.96
N SER A 4 -8.91 5.03 -9.06
CA SER A 4 -8.96 4.56 -7.66
C SER A 4 -9.41 3.10 -7.51
N ILE A 5 -9.81 2.44 -8.61
CA ILE A 5 -10.10 1.00 -8.64
C ILE A 5 -8.84 0.14 -8.76
N GLU A 6 -7.78 0.68 -9.34
CA GLU A 6 -6.46 0.07 -9.34
C GLU A 6 -5.80 0.30 -7.99
N LEU A 7 -4.93 -0.63 -7.59
CA LEU A 7 -4.25 -0.54 -6.31
C LEU A 7 -3.40 0.74 -6.25
N SER A 8 -3.70 1.60 -5.28
CA SER A 8 -3.02 2.86 -5.06
C SER A 8 -2.90 3.18 -3.58
N CYS A 9 -1.93 4.04 -3.27
CA CYS A 9 -1.60 4.41 -1.90
C CYS A 9 -1.02 5.83 -1.89
N ASP A 10 -1.47 6.64 -0.94
CA ASP A 10 -0.96 7.98 -0.75
C ASP A 10 -1.03 8.37 0.74
N ALA A 11 -0.24 9.39 1.12
CA ALA A 11 -0.18 9.85 2.49
C ALA A 11 0.18 11.35 2.55
N PRO A 12 -0.39 12.11 3.48
CA PRO A 12 0.04 13.47 3.74
C PRO A 12 1.44 13.47 4.38
N MET A 13 2.34 14.32 3.86
CA MET A 13 3.67 14.56 4.43
C MET A 13 3.63 15.48 5.67
N ARG A 14 2.74 15.15 6.61
CA ARG A 14 2.60 15.81 7.91
C ARG A 14 2.10 14.82 8.96
N GLN A 15 2.43 15.05 10.24
CA GLN A 15 1.93 14.23 11.32
C GLN A 15 0.38 14.16 11.32
N PRO A 16 -0.22 12.98 11.58
CA PRO A 16 0.41 11.73 12.02
C PRO A 16 0.91 10.79 10.89
N TYR A 17 1.19 11.30 9.68
CA TYR A 17 1.68 10.54 8.52
C TYR A 17 0.81 9.31 8.17
N CYS A 18 -0.50 9.45 8.30
CA CYS A 18 -1.46 8.36 8.06
C CYS A 18 -1.51 7.99 6.58
N VAL A 19 -1.32 6.71 6.27
CA VAL A 19 -1.35 6.18 4.92
C VAL A 19 -2.77 5.74 4.56
N TYR A 20 -3.24 6.13 3.38
CA TYR A 20 -4.47 5.66 2.79
C TYR A 20 -4.14 4.72 1.64
N MET A 21 -4.68 3.49 1.71
CA MET A 21 -4.54 2.46 0.68
C MET A 21 -5.93 2.12 0.15
N GLN A 22 -6.09 2.08 -1.17
CA GLN A 22 -7.36 1.81 -1.83
C GLN A 22 -7.17 1.07 -3.16
N GLY A 23 -8.26 0.51 -3.65
CA GLY A 23 -8.29 -0.22 -4.92
C GLY A 23 -7.67 -1.61 -4.83
N GLY A 24 -7.59 -2.26 -5.98
CA GLY A 24 -7.19 -3.65 -6.11
C GLY A 24 -8.16 -4.39 -7.01
N LEU A 25 -7.79 -4.56 -8.29
CA LEU A 25 -8.62 -5.25 -9.28
C LEU A 25 -8.83 -6.73 -8.92
N THR A 26 -7.84 -7.35 -8.27
CA THR A 26 -7.89 -8.73 -7.81
C THR A 26 -7.39 -8.83 -6.38
N TYR A 27 -7.94 -9.77 -5.63
CA TYR A 27 -7.55 -10.02 -4.25
C TYR A 27 -6.09 -10.48 -4.16
N GLU A 28 -5.66 -11.31 -5.09
CA GLU A 28 -4.32 -11.89 -5.16
C GLU A 28 -3.26 -10.80 -5.27
N HIS A 29 -3.49 -9.81 -6.14
CA HIS A 29 -2.57 -8.69 -6.30
C HIS A 29 -2.50 -7.84 -5.02
N TYR A 30 -3.65 -7.53 -4.40
CA TYR A 30 -3.66 -6.79 -3.15
C TYR A 30 -2.89 -7.53 -2.04
N ARG A 31 -3.14 -8.82 -1.87
CA ARG A 31 -2.48 -9.66 -0.86
C ARG A 31 -0.98 -9.78 -1.08
N TYR A 32 -0.56 -9.94 -2.34
CA TYR A 32 0.85 -9.97 -2.70
C TYR A 32 1.53 -8.65 -2.29
N THR A 33 0.96 -7.51 -2.66
CA THR A 33 1.54 -6.20 -2.32
C THR A 33 1.64 -5.97 -0.81
N VAL A 34 0.62 -6.35 -0.03
CA VAL A 34 0.67 -6.24 1.43
C VAL A 34 1.77 -7.12 2.04
N ARG A 35 1.94 -8.36 1.55
CA ARG A 35 3.03 -9.23 1.99
C ARG A 35 4.40 -8.59 1.72
N GLU A 36 4.63 -8.14 0.48
CA GLU A 36 5.90 -7.50 0.10
C GLU A 36 6.18 -6.22 0.89
N LEU A 37 5.13 -5.44 1.19
CA LEU A 37 5.23 -4.23 2.02
C LEU A 37 5.75 -4.59 3.42
N ILE A 38 5.16 -5.60 4.07
CA ILE A 38 5.57 -6.06 5.40
C ILE A 38 7.02 -6.55 5.35
N ASP A 39 7.35 -7.40 4.38
CA ASP A 39 8.70 -7.94 4.24
C ASP A 39 9.73 -6.83 4.04
N THR A 40 9.42 -5.82 3.22
CA THR A 40 10.36 -4.75 2.86
C THR A 40 10.50 -3.68 3.95
N ILE A 41 9.40 -3.31 4.60
CA ILE A 41 9.38 -2.17 5.54
C ILE A 41 9.59 -2.62 6.98
N ILE A 42 9.05 -3.79 7.37
CA ILE A 42 9.06 -4.25 8.76
C ILE A 42 10.19 -5.26 8.96
N LEU A 43 10.24 -6.31 8.14
CA LEU A 43 11.14 -7.45 8.41
C LEU A 43 12.57 -7.25 7.89
N LYS A 44 12.76 -6.70 6.68
CA LYS A 44 14.09 -6.44 6.10
C LYS A 44 14.79 -5.20 6.66
N ARG A 45 14.08 -4.38 7.44
CA ARG A 45 14.64 -3.21 8.14
C ARG A 45 14.99 -3.50 9.61
N ALA A 46 14.69 -4.70 10.11
CA ALA A 46 15.15 -5.23 11.40
C ALA A 46 16.47 -5.98 11.21
#